data_AF-A0A7Z8L685-F1
#
_entry.id   AF-A0A7Z8L685-F1
#
_cell.length_a   1.000
_cell.length_b   1.000
_cell.length_c   1.000
_cell.angle_alpha   90.00
_cell.angle_beta   90.00
_cell.angle_gamma   90.00
#
_symmetry.space_group_name_H-M   'P 1'
#
loop_
_entity.id
_entity.type
_entity.pdbx_description
1 polymer ?
#
loop_
_entity_poly.entity_id
_entity_poly.type
_entity_poly.pdbx_seq_one_letter_code
_entity_poly.pdbx_strand_id
1 'polypeptide(L)'
;TAIITIERTFDEGTKRDEWSQMAIDRIESCASVDQIVVELGKCPIISSTVIAGLVHLYDYSNKRFGKLVCLRHCTQHVIKILDMMQLKQFFVFENPLSKN
;
A
#
# COMPACT_ATOMS: atom_id res chain seq x y z
N THR A 1 9.71 1.12 17.55
CA THR A 1 9.78 1.14 16.09
C THR A 1 8.90 0.02 15.56
N ALA A 2 7.95 0.34 14.69
CA ALA A 2 6.88 -0.55 14.23
C ALA A 2 6.77 -0.55 12.70
N ILE A 3 6.68 -1.74 12.13
CA ILE A 3 6.31 -1.97 10.73
C ILE A 3 4.82 -2.25 10.69
N ILE A 4 4.07 -1.44 9.96
CA ILE A 4 2.63 -1.65 9.79
C ILE A 4 2.40 -2.37 8.48
N THR A 5 1.96 -3.63 8.58
CA THR A 5 1.55 -4.42 7.42
C THR A 5 0.05 -4.31 7.22
N ILE A 6 -0.35 -3.78 6.07
CA ILE A 6 -1.72 -3.66 5.61
C ILE A 6 -1.95 -4.75 4.58
N GLU A 7 -2.74 -5.75 4.94
CA GLU A 7 -3.11 -6.83 4.04
C GLU A 7 -4.30 -6.41 3.17
N ARG A 8 -4.31 -6.92 1.94
CA ARG A 8 -5.39 -6.73 0.98
C ARG A 8 -6.55 -7.69 1.30
N THR A 9 -7.58 -7.23 2.02
CA THR A 9 -8.83 -7.98 2.28
C THR A 9 -9.99 -7.61 1.34
N PHE A 10 -9.70 -6.98 0.20
CA PHE A 10 -10.69 -6.36 -0.70
C PHE A 10 -11.73 -7.33 -1.30
N ASP A 11 -11.54 -8.65 -1.17
CA ASP A 11 -12.43 -9.66 -1.74
C ASP A 11 -13.65 -9.98 -0.85
N GLU A 12 -13.79 -9.36 0.33
CA GLU A 12 -14.92 -9.58 1.25
C GLU A 12 -16.00 -8.48 1.22
N GLY A 13 -16.04 -7.64 0.17
CA GLY A 13 -17.12 -6.67 -0.02
C GLY A 13 -16.99 -5.36 0.77
N THR A 14 -15.83 -5.10 1.39
CA THR A 14 -15.52 -3.83 2.04
C THR A 14 -15.46 -2.68 1.02
N LYS A 15 -16.13 -1.56 1.29
CA LYS A 15 -16.13 -0.42 0.36
C LYS A 15 -14.76 0.26 0.36
N ARG A 16 -14.41 0.86 -0.79
CA ARG A 16 -13.15 1.58 -1.06
C ARG A 16 -12.65 2.45 0.10
N ASP A 17 -13.54 3.33 0.56
CA ASP A 17 -13.19 4.39 1.50
C ASP A 17 -12.88 3.80 2.87
N GLU A 18 -13.57 2.71 3.22
CA GLU A 18 -13.38 1.97 4.46
C GLU A 18 -11.97 1.36 4.52
N TRP A 19 -11.45 0.78 3.43
CA TRP A 19 -10.10 0.18 3.48
C TRP A 19 -8.99 1.21 3.72
N SER A 20 -8.98 2.31 2.96
CA SER A 20 -7.94 3.33 3.13
C SER A 20 -8.04 4.04 4.47
N GLN A 21 -9.26 4.26 4.97
CA GLN A 21 -9.48 4.83 6.28
C GLN A 21 -9.06 3.87 7.40
N MET A 22 -9.40 2.58 7.32
CA MET A 22 -8.95 1.58 8.28
C MET A 22 -7.42 1.46 8.34
N ALA A 23 -6.75 1.57 7.18
CA ALA A 23 -5.29 1.63 7.13
C ALA A 23 -4.73 2.87 7.85
N ILE A 24 -5.35 4.03 7.64
CA ILE A 24 -4.97 5.29 8.32
C ILE A 24 -5.23 5.20 9.82
N ASP A 25 -6.39 4.75 10.26
CA ASP A 25 -6.76 4.61 11.68
C ASP A 25 -5.76 3.69 12.41
N ARG A 26 -5.33 2.60 11.75
CA ARG A 26 -4.30 1.70 12.27
C ARG A 26 -2.94 2.40 12.37
N ILE A 27 -2.57 3.22 11.39
CA ILE A 27 -1.35 4.03 11.43
C ILE A 27 -1.41 5.04 12.58
N GLU A 28 -2.54 5.68 12.81
CA GLU A 28 -2.75 6.65 13.89
C GLU A 28 -2.71 6.03 15.28
N SER A 29 -3.13 4.77 15.41
CA SER A 29 -3.04 4.03 16.67
C SER A 29 -1.59 3.72 17.10
N CYS A 30 -0.61 3.90 16.22
CA CYS A 30 0.80 3.61 16.50
C CYS A 30 1.55 4.87 16.96
N ALA A 31 2.22 4.79 18.11
CA ALA A 31 3.01 5.91 18.66
C ALA A 31 4.19 6.34 17.76
N SER A 32 4.71 5.43 16.94
CA SER A 32 5.77 5.69 15.97
C SER A 32 5.67 4.68 14.83
N VAL A 33 5.89 5.13 13.59
CA VAL A 33 5.80 4.30 12.38
C VAL A 33 7.07 4.50 11.56
N ASP A 34 7.80 3.41 11.34
CA ASP A 34 9.05 3.46 10.56
C ASP A 34 8.81 3.17 9.09
N GLN A 35 7.90 2.22 8.83
CA GLN A 35 7.58 1.73 7.51
C GLN A 35 6.11 1.31 7.45
N ILE A 36 5.47 1.66 6.34
CA ILE A 36 4.12 1.20 6.00
C ILE A 36 4.27 0.25 4.82
N VAL A 37 3.83 -0.98 5.01
CA VAL A 37 3.91 -2.07 4.03
C VAL A 37 2.51 -2.44 3.62
N VAL A 38 2.21 -2.40 2.32
CA VAL A 38 0.94 -2.87 1.76
C VAL A 38 1.22 -4.15 0.99
N GLU A 39 0.61 -5.25 1.42
CA GLU A 39 0.70 -6.52 0.70
C GLU A 39 -0.42 -6.62 -0.32
N LEU A 40 -0.10 -6.45 -1.60
CA LEU A 40 -1.08 -6.54 -2.68
C LEU A 40 -1.39 -8.00 -3.11
N GLY A 41 -0.64 -8.97 -2.57
CA GLY A 41 -0.74 -10.39 -2.91
C GLY A 41 -0.41 -10.69 -4.38
N LYS A 42 -0.57 -11.95 -4.81
CA LYS A 42 -0.41 -12.37 -6.22
C LYS A 42 -1.56 -11.87 -7.12
N CYS A 43 -1.97 -10.62 -6.97
CA CYS A 43 -3.07 -10.06 -7.71
C CYS A 43 -2.63 -9.74 -9.15
N PRO A 44 -3.23 -10.38 -10.17
CA PRO A 44 -2.85 -10.12 -11.55
C PRO A 44 -3.34 -8.74 -12.02
N ILE A 45 -4.37 -8.16 -11.40
CA ILE A 45 -5.01 -6.90 -11.83
C ILE A 45 -5.35 -6.05 -10.61
N ILE A 46 -4.88 -4.79 -10.60
CA ILE A 46 -5.24 -3.81 -9.57
C ILE A 46 -6.40 -2.93 -10.08
N SER A 47 -7.44 -2.74 -9.27
CA SER A 47 -8.56 -1.86 -9.62
C SER A 47 -8.22 -0.39 -9.34
N SER A 48 -8.84 0.54 -10.06
CA SER A 48 -8.68 1.99 -9.87
C SER A 48 -8.97 2.44 -8.43
N THR A 49 -9.92 1.77 -7.79
CA THR A 49 -10.28 1.86 -6.38
C THR A 49 -9.08 1.64 -5.45
N VAL A 50 -8.33 0.54 -5.65
CA VAL A 50 -7.15 0.21 -4.85
C VAL A 50 -6.05 1.24 -5.10
N ILE A 51 -5.83 1.62 -6.36
CA ILE A 51 -4.84 2.64 -6.73
C ILE A 51 -5.11 3.95 -5.99
N ALA A 52 -6.37 4.41 -5.97
CA ALA A 52 -6.72 5.64 -5.28
C ALA A 52 -6.55 5.52 -3.75
N GLY A 53 -6.82 4.35 -3.16
CA GLY A 53 -6.51 4.08 -1.76
C GLY A 53 -5.01 4.13 -1.46
N LEU A 54 -4.18 3.58 -2.34
CA LEU A 54 -2.71 3.64 -2.23
C LEU A 54 -2.18 5.07 -2.30
N VAL A 55 -2.72 5.88 -3.21
CA VAL A 55 -2.36 7.31 -3.33
C VAL A 55 -2.78 8.07 -2.07
N HIS A 56 -4.00 7.84 -1.58
CA HIS A 56 -4.46 8.46 -0.33
C HIS A 56 -3.56 8.10 0.86
N LEU A 57 -3.18 6.84 0.97
CA LEU A 57 -2.26 6.35 2.01
C LEU A 57 -0.86 6.98 1.89
N TYR A 58 -0.34 7.10 0.67
CA TYR A 58 0.91 7.79 0.39
C TYR A 58 0.84 9.26 0.81
N ASP A 59 -0.20 9.99 0.41
CA ASP A 59 -0.35 11.40 0.76
C ASP A 59 -0.40 11.62 2.27
N TYR A 60 -1.16 10.77 2.97
CA TYR A 60 -1.26 10.79 4.43
C TYR A 60 0.10 10.51 5.08
N SER A 61 0.73 9.39 4.71
CA SER A 61 2.00 8.95 5.32
C SER A 61 3.16 9.89 5.05
N ASN A 62 3.24 10.44 3.83
CA ASN A 62 4.26 11.39 3.45
C ASN A 62 4.09 12.73 4.21
N LYS A 63 2.86 13.25 4.32
CA LYS A 63 2.58 14.47 5.10
C LYS A 63 2.87 14.32 6.58
N ARG A 64 2.52 13.16 7.16
CA ARG A 64 2.60 12.96 8.62
C ARG A 64 3.97 12.51 9.10
N PHE A 65 4.63 11.64 8.34
CA PHE A 65 5.87 10.96 8.76
C PHE A 65 7.04 11.15 7.80
N GLY A 66 6.83 11.74 6.62
CA GLY A 66 7.85 11.84 5.56
C GLY A 66 8.31 10.46 5.06
N LYS A 67 7.42 9.45 5.09
CA LYS A 67 7.73 8.07 4.74
C LYS A 67 7.05 7.66 3.44
N LEU A 68 7.74 6.81 2.68
CA LEU A 68 7.20 6.16 1.50
C LEU A 68 6.42 4.90 1.89
N VAL A 69 5.39 4.59 1.11
CA VAL A 69 4.62 3.34 1.23
C VAL A 69 5.35 2.25 0.46
N CYS A 70 5.64 1.13 1.12
CA CYS A 70 6.24 -0.05 0.52
C CYS A 70 5.13 -0.98 0.02
N LEU A 71 5.17 -1.34 -1.27
CA LEU A 71 4.27 -2.31 -1.87
C LEU A 71 4.98 -3.66 -2.00
N ARG A 72 4.42 -4.67 -1.32
CA ARG A 72 4.92 -6.04 -1.33
C ARG A 72 4.08 -6.94 -2.22
N HIS A 73 4.75 -7.95 -2.78
CA HIS A 73 4.15 -8.98 -3.63
C HIS A 73 3.49 -8.42 -4.91
N CYS A 74 3.87 -7.21 -5.33
CA CYS A 74 3.39 -6.61 -6.58
C CYS A 74 3.74 -7.48 -7.79
N THR A 75 2.73 -7.85 -8.57
CA THR A 75 2.97 -8.48 -9.87
C THR A 75 3.56 -7.45 -10.85
N GLN A 76 4.33 -7.93 -11.84
CA GLN A 76 4.88 -7.07 -12.89
C GLN A 76 3.80 -6.29 -13.66
N HIS A 77 2.58 -6.84 -13.76
CA HIS A 77 1.44 -6.17 -14.38
C HIS A 77 1.01 -4.93 -13.56
N VAL A 78 0.88 -5.06 -12.24
CA VAL A 78 0.56 -3.94 -11.34
C VAL A 78 1.64 -2.87 -11.39
N ILE A 79 2.93 -3.27 -11.40
CA ILE A 79 4.04 -2.32 -11.51
C ILE A 79 3.94 -1.52 -12.82
N LYS A 80 3.65 -2.17 -13.94
CA LYS A 80 3.45 -1.50 -15.24
C LYS A 80 2.26 -0.54 -15.23
N ILE A 81 1.15 -0.91 -14.61
CA ILE A 81 -0.01 0.00 -14.47
C ILE A 81 0.39 1.25 -13.69
N LEU A 82 1.06 1.09 -12.54
CA LEU A 82 1.51 2.22 -11.73
C LEU A 82 2.53 3.10 -12.48
N ASP A 83 3.37 2.50 -13.32
CA ASP A 83 4.33 3.21 -14.18
C ASP A 83 3.63 4.03 -15.27
N MET A 84 2.65 3.44 -15.97
CA MET A 84 1.83 4.11 -16.98
C MET A 84 1.05 5.30 -16.40
N MET A 85 0.63 5.19 -15.14
CA MET A 85 -0.05 6.26 -14.41
C MET A 85 0.91 7.28 -13.77
N GLN A 86 2.23 7.14 -13.94
CA GLN A 86 3.25 7.98 -13.30
C GLN A 86 3.21 7.95 -11.76
N LEU A 87 2.65 6.88 -11.18
CA LEU A 87 2.52 6.70 -9.73
C LEU A 87 3.66 5.88 -9.14
N LYS A 88 4.41 5.15 -9.97
CA LYS A 88 5.50 4.26 -9.53
C LYS A 88 6.50 4.95 -8.59
N GLN A 89 6.83 6.21 -8.83
CA GLN A 89 7.78 7.00 -8.05
C GLN A 89 7.35 7.28 -6.60
N PHE A 90 6.06 7.12 -6.28
CA PHE A 90 5.53 7.33 -4.93
C PHE A 90 5.65 6.11 -4.02
N PHE A 91 6.06 4.96 -4.58
CA PHE A 91 6.07 3.70 -3.88
C PHE A 91 7.45 3.04 -3.91
N VAL A 92 7.81 2.40 -2.81
CA VAL A 92 8.93 1.46 -2.78
C VAL A 92 8.40 0.07 -3.09
N PHE A 93 9.07 -0.68 -3.96
CA PHE A 93 8.65 -2.04 -4.32
C PHE A 93 9.57 -3.06 -3.66
N GLU A 94 8.98 -3.96 -2.86
CA GLU A 94 9.68 -5.13 -2.34
C GLU A 94 9.17 -6.39 -3.07
N ASN A 95 10.09 -7.11 -3.71
CA ASN A 95 9.83 -8.48 -4.17
C ASN A 95 9.60 -9.40 -2.96
N PRO A 96 8.85 -10.52 -3.11
CA PRO A 96 8.75 -11.52 -2.05
C PRO A 96 10.15 -11.86 -1.56
N LEU A 97 10.34 -11.85 -0.24
CA LEU A 97 11.56 -12.29 0.42
C LEU A 97 12.06 -13.55 -0.30
N SER A 98 13.22 -13.44 -0.95
CA SER A 98 13.98 -14.61 -1.37
C SER A 98 14.05 -15.53 -0.16
N LYS A 99 13.44 -16.71 -0.26
CA LYS A 99 13.62 -17.76 0.73
C LYS A 99 15.12 -18.06 0.76
N ASN A 100 15.81 -17.62 1.81
CA ASN A 100 17.02 -18.27 2.28
C ASN A 100 16.60 -19.47 3.14
#